data_AF-A0AAE2ZEX0-F1
#
_entry.id   AF-A0AAE2ZEX0-F1
#
_cell.length_a   1.000
_cell.length_b   1.000
_cell.length_c   1.000
_cell.angle_alpha   90.00
_cell.angle_beta   90.00
_cell.angle_gamma   90.00
#
_symmetry.space_group_name_H-M   'P 1'
#
loop_
_entity.id
_entity.type
_entity.pdbx_description
1 polymer ?
#
loop_
_entity_poly.entity_id
_entity_poly.type
_entity_poly.pdbx_seq_one_letter_code
_entity_poly.pdbx_strand_id
1 'polypeptide(L)' 'MAELKCNFCGRSQTRVPILILANDKTAGICSTCVGNCVQHMGLLIKESKTTFELPAEEEG' A
#
# COMPACT_ATOMS: atom_id res chain seq x y z
N MET A 1 19.38 -16.15 3.62
CA MET A 1 18.76 -14.91 3.09
C MET A 1 17.43 -14.73 3.79
N ALA A 2 17.13 -13.54 4.32
CA ALA A 2 15.81 -13.29 4.91
C ALA A 2 14.73 -13.31 3.81
N GLU A 3 13.64 -14.04 4.02
CA GLU A 3 12.54 -14.11 3.06
C GLU A 3 11.77 -12.78 3.04
N LEU A 4 11.69 -12.14 1.89
CA LEU A 4 10.93 -10.91 1.71
C LEU A 4 9.43 -11.23 1.71
N LYS A 5 8.70 -10.57 2.60
CA LYS A 5 7.28 -10.81 2.84
C LYS A 5 6.52 -9.50 3.02
N CYS A 6 5.22 -9.55 2.74
CA CYS A 6 4.31 -8.47 3.09
C CYS A 6 4.13 -8.42 4.61
N ASN A 7 4.34 -7.26 5.22
CA ASN A 7 4.13 -7.05 6.67
C ASN A 7 2.66 -7.13 7.07
N PHE A 8 1.73 -6.93 6.13
CA PHE A 8 0.30 -6.89 6.39
C PHE A 8 -0.36 -8.27 6.33
N CYS A 9 -0.06 -9.06 5.29
CA CYS A 9 -0.68 -10.39 5.11
C CYS A 9 0.28 -11.57 5.31
N GLY A 10 1.57 -11.31 5.56
CA GLY A 10 2.59 -12.33 5.79
C GLY A 10 3.01 -13.14 4.57
N ARG A 11 2.40 -12.94 3.39
CA ARG A 11 2.75 -13.68 2.17
C ARG A 11 4.13 -13.26 1.65
N SER A 12 4.92 -14.24 1.23
CA SER A 12 6.25 -14.05 0.63
C SER A 12 6.16 -13.51 -0.79
N GLN A 13 7.27 -12.96 -1.30
CA GLN A 13 7.36 -12.39 -2.66
C GLN A 13 6.96 -13.39 -3.77
N THR A 14 7.14 -14.69 -3.55
CA THR A 14 6.82 -15.74 -4.53
C THR A 14 5.33 -16.05 -4.60
N ARG A 15 4.55 -15.61 -3.61
CA ARG A 15 3.11 -15.84 -3.49
C ARG A 15 2.26 -14.61 -3.79
N VAL A 16 2.88 -13.49 -4.14
CA VAL A 16 2.18 -12.23 -4.47
C VAL A 16 2.67 -11.70 -5.82
N PRO A 17 1.78 -11.10 -6.65
CA PRO A 17 2.18 -10.59 -7.96
C PRO A 17 3.24 -9.49 -7.88
N ILE A 18 3.12 -8.61 -6.88
CA ILE A 18 4.02 -7.48 -6.65
C ILE A 18 4.22 -7.33 -5.14
N LEU A 19 5.48 -7.18 -4.72
CA LEU A 19 5.88 -6.81 -3.37
C LEU A 19 6.70 -5.52 -3.44
N ILE A 20 6.15 -4.43 -2.91
CA ILE A 20 6.81 -3.13 -2.80
C ILE A 20 7.60 -3.14 -1.49
N LEU A 21 8.86 -2.75 -1.53
CA LEU A 21 9.73 -2.69 -0.36
C LEU A 21 10.03 -1.24 0.01
N ALA A 22 10.18 -0.97 1.30
CA ALA A 22 10.78 0.26 1.77
C ALA A 22 12.23 0.36 1.30
N ASN A 23 12.76 1.58 1.19
CA ASN A 23 14.12 1.82 0.69
C ASN A 23 15.19 1.10 1.53
N ASP A 24 14.98 1.03 2.84
CA ASP A 24 15.81 0.31 3.81
C ASP A 24 15.54 -1.21 3.87
N LYS A 25 14.57 -1.70 3.08
CA LYS A 25 14.14 -3.10 3.00
C LYS A 25 13.66 -3.69 4.33
N THR A 26 13.29 -2.86 5.31
CA THR A 26 12.79 -3.33 6.62
C THR A 26 11.30 -3.69 6.58
N ALA A 27 10.58 -3.11 5.64
CA ALA A 27 9.15 -3.33 5.44
C ALA A 27 8.82 -3.59 3.96
N GLY A 28 7.72 -4.30 3.75
CA GLY A 28 7.14 -4.53 2.44
C GLY A 28 5.62 -4.63 2.49
N ILE A 29 4.99 -4.21 1.40
CA ILE A 29 3.54 -4.29 1.18
C ILE A 29 3.27 -4.89 -0.19
N CYS A 30 2.38 -5.89 -0.27
CA CYS A 30 1.99 -6.47 -1.55
C CYS A 30 0.86 -5.68 -2.22
N SER A 31 0.73 -5.80 -3.54
CA SER A 31 -0.31 -5.10 -4.31
C SER A 31 -1.74 -5.37 -3.81
N THR A 32 -2.04 -6.59 -3.36
CA THR A 32 -3.35 -6.92 -2.77
C THR A 32 -3.63 -6.12 -1.50
N CYS A 33 -2.63 -5.98 -0.62
CA CYS A 33 -2.79 -5.20 0.60
C CYS A 33 -2.92 -3.70 0.30
N VAL A 34 -2.19 -3.17 -0.69
CA VAL A 34 -2.39 -1.80 -1.17
C VAL A 34 -3.84 -1.58 -1.61
N GLY A 35 -4.39 -2.46 -2.45
CA GLY A 35 -5.77 -2.36 -2.92
C GLY A 35 -6.81 -2.41 -1.79
N ASN A 36 -6.58 -3.25 -0.78
CA ASN A 36 -7.46 -3.31 0.40
C ASN A 36 -7.39 -2.02 1.23
N CYS A 37 -6.18 -1.48 1.47
CA CYS A 37 -6.00 -0.22 2.18
C CYS A 37 -6.69 0.94 1.46
N VAL A 38 -6.52 1.04 0.13
CA VAL A 38 -7.17 2.09 -0.68
C VAL A 38 -8.70 1.99 -0.59
N GLN A 39 -9.27 0.78 -0.69
CA GLN A 39 -10.71 0.59 -0.55
C GLN A 39 -11.22 0.98 0.84
N HIS A 40 -10.55 0.55 1.91
CA HIS A 40 -10.93 0.92 3.28
C HIS A 40 -10.84 2.43 3.50
N MET A 41 -9.78 3.08 3.03
CA MET A 41 -9.66 4.54 3.11
C MET A 41 -10.77 5.23 2.32
N GLY A 42 -11.09 4.76 1.11
CA GLY A 42 -12.20 5.30 0.31
C GLY A 42 -13.55 5.21 1.03
N LEU A 43 -13.82 4.10 1.72
CA LEU A 43 -15.03 3.95 2.55
C LEU A 43 -15.05 4.96 3.70
N LEU A 44 -13.96 5.07 4.45
CA LEU A 44 -13.85 6.01 5.58
C LEU A 44 -14.02 7.47 5.14
N ILE A 45 -13.43 7.85 4.01
CA ILE A 45 -13.56 9.19 3.42
C ILE A 45 -15.02 9.46 3.04
N LYS A 46 -15.68 8.49 2.37
CA LYS A 46 -17.09 8.59 1.98
C LYS A 46 -18.02 8.76 3.18
N GLU A 47 -17.79 8.01 4.26
CA GLU A 47 -18.57 8.14 5.49
C GLU A 47 -18.33 9.47 6.21
N SER A 48 -17.09 9.97 6.18
CA SER A 48 -16.69 11.19 6.87
C SER A 48 -17.12 12.49 6.16
N LYS A 49 -17.63 12.43 4.92
CA LYS A 49 -17.87 13.60 4.04
C LYS A 49 -16.66 14.55 3.93
N THR A 50 -15.46 14.03 4.15
CA THR A 50 -14.22 14.81 4.05
C THR A 50 -13.74 14.70 2.62
N THR A 51 -13.38 15.82 2.00
CA THR A 51 -12.71 15.82 0.69
C THR A 51 -11.20 15.87 0.94
N PHE A 52 -10.45 15.00 0.28
CA PHE A 52 -8.98 15.08 0.27
C PHE A 52 -8.56 15.82 -1.00
N GLU A 53 -8.04 17.04 -0.85
CA GLU A 53 -7.43 17.78 -1.96
C GLU A 53 -6.06 17.16 -2.26
N LEU A 54 -5.89 16.54 -3.44
CA LEU A 54 -4.56 16.16 -3.90
C LEU A 54 -3.83 17.45 -4.32
N PRO A 55 -2.63 17.73 -3.79
CA PRO A 55 -1.82 18.83 -4.31
C PRO A 55 -1.55 18.56 -5.79
N ALA A 56 -1.81 19.56 -6.63
CA ALA A 56 -1.50 19.49 -8.05
C ALA A 56 0.00 19.22 -8.22
N GLU A 57 0.34 18.22 -9.02
CA GLU A 57 1.73 17.95 -9.40
C GLU A 57 2.25 19.19 -10.14
N GLU A 58 3.21 19.91 -9.55
CA GLU A 58 3.99 20.91 -10.28
C GLU A 58 4.90 20.15 -11.24
N GLU A 59 4.49 20.09 -12.52
CA GLU A 59 5.36 19.66 -13.62
C GLU A 59 6.57 20.60 -13.68
N GLY A 60 7.75 20.08 -13.34
CA GLY A 60 9.05 20.76 -13.45
C GLY A 60 9.91 20.16 -14.55
#